data_AF-A0A172UV03-F1
#
_entry.id   AF-A0A172UV03-F1
#
_cell.length_a   1.000
_cell.length_b   1.000
_cell.length_c   1.000
_cell.angle_alpha   90.00
_cell.angle_beta   90.00
_cell.angle_gamma   90.00
#
_symmetry.space_group_name_H-M   'P 1'
#
loop_
_entity.id
_entity.type
_entity.pdbx_description
1 polymer ?
#
loop_
_entity_poly.entity_id
_entity_poly.type
_entity_poly.pdbx_seq_one_letter_code
_entity_poly.pdbx_strand_id
1 'polypeptide(L)'
;MSLILRDADEAMLAPFLHRGSPAFEVLRQWAHHNDYASGDISSDAAVLRTLLRVGAEAMHEQILDAGYAQLASEFNGASKRFERLAARGRSASQIDELR
;
A
#
# COMPACT_ATOMS: atom_id res chain seq x y z
N MET A 1 14.27 10.05 -21.83
CA MET A 1 13.13 10.83 -21.33
C MET A 1 13.66 11.78 -20.27
N SER A 2 13.44 13.09 -20.41
CA SER A 2 13.87 14.11 -19.43
C SER A 2 12.66 14.52 -18.59
N LEU A 3 12.83 14.69 -17.28
CA LEU A 3 11.79 15.15 -16.37
C LEU A 3 11.97 16.66 -16.17
N ILE A 4 11.00 17.45 -16.62
CA ILE A 4 10.94 18.89 -16.33
C ILE A 4 9.89 19.07 -15.23
N LEU A 5 10.34 19.52 -14.06
CA LEU A 5 9.47 19.81 -12.93
C LEU A 5 8.85 21.20 -13.11
N ARG A 6 7.59 21.35 -12.70
CA ARG A 6 6.98 22.67 -12.51
C ARG A 6 7.32 23.16 -11.10
N ASP A 7 7.24 24.47 -10.88
CA ASP A 7 7.59 25.10 -9.60
C ASP A 7 6.90 24.43 -8.38
N ALA A 8 5.65 24.01 -8.54
CA ALA A 8 4.92 23.31 -7.48
C ALA A 8 5.50 21.93 -7.16
N ASP A 9 5.91 21.20 -8.19
CA ASP A 9 6.52 19.87 -8.06
C ASP A 9 7.93 20.01 -7.46
N GLU A 10 8.69 21.04 -7.85
CA GLU A 10 10.00 21.34 -7.27
C GLU A 10 9.90 21.73 -5.79
N ALA A 11 8.96 22.61 -5.42
CA ALA A 11 8.74 23.00 -4.04
C ALA A 11 8.35 21.81 -3.14
N MET A 12 7.56 20.88 -3.67
CA MET A 12 7.20 19.63 -2.97
C MET A 12 8.41 18.72 -2.76
N LEU A 13 9.31 18.66 -3.74
CA LEU A 13 10.47 17.77 -3.75
C LEU A 13 11.69 18.34 -3.01
N ALA A 14 11.77 19.67 -2.87
CA ALA A 14 12.88 20.37 -2.24
C ALA A 14 13.30 19.80 -0.86
N PRO A 15 12.38 19.42 0.05
CA PRO A 15 12.77 18.80 1.32
C PRO A 15 13.57 17.51 1.12
N PHE A 16 13.24 16.70 0.12
CA PHE A 16 13.92 15.43 -0.15
C PHE A 16 15.24 15.60 -0.89
N LEU A 17 15.54 16.77 -1.46
CA LEU A 17 16.81 17.03 -2.15
C LEU A 17 17.89 17.58 -1.21
N HIS A 18 17.48 18.13 -0.05
CA HIS A 18 18.41 18.67 0.93
C HIS A 18 18.97 17.59 1.85
N ARG A 19 20.25 17.24 1.70
CA ARG A 19 20.91 16.27 2.59
C ARG A 19 20.85 16.72 4.05
N GLY A 20 20.56 15.79 4.96
CA GLY A 20 20.39 16.07 6.39
C GLY A 20 19.03 16.66 6.75
N SER A 21 18.15 16.92 5.78
CA SER A 21 16.75 17.22 6.10
C SER A 21 16.07 15.96 6.67
N PRO A 22 15.05 16.11 7.53
CA PRO A 22 14.28 14.97 8.02
C PRO A 22 13.68 14.13 6.88
N ALA A 23 13.19 14.78 5.82
CA ALA A 23 12.60 14.10 4.67
C ALA A 23 13.64 13.29 3.87
N PHE A 24 14.83 13.85 3.66
CA PHE A 24 15.94 13.14 3.00
C PHE A 24 16.38 11.93 3.81
N GLU A 25 16.53 12.07 5.14
CA GLU A 25 16.99 10.97 5.99
C GLU A 25 15.97 9.82 6.06
N VAL A 26 14.67 10.13 6.07
CA VAL A 26 13.61 9.10 5.97
C VAL A 26 13.69 8.36 4.64
N LEU A 27 13.82 9.08 3.53
CA LEU A 27 13.95 8.47 2.20
C LEU A 27 15.22 7.61 2.08
N ARG A 28 16.33 8.10 2.66
CA ARG A 28 17.60 7.37 2.72
C ARG A 28 17.44 6.06 3.48
N GLN A 29 16.85 6.09 4.67
CA GLN A 29 16.59 4.89 5.47
C GLN A 29 15.70 3.91 4.72
N TRP A 30 14.65 4.39 4.07
CA TRP A 30 13.78 3.55 3.25
C TRP A 30 14.56 2.85 2.13
N ALA A 31 15.44 3.57 1.41
CA ALA A 31 16.21 2.97 0.32
C ALA A 31 17.25 1.95 0.81
N HIS A 32 17.85 2.18 1.99
CA HIS A 32 18.72 1.22 2.65
C HIS A 32 17.97 -0.04 3.07
N HIS A 33 16.77 0.11 3.62
CA HIS A 33 15.97 -1.01 4.09
C HIS A 33 15.50 -1.92 2.95
N ASN A 34 15.21 -1.35 1.78
CA ASN A 34 14.70 -2.08 0.63
C ASN A 34 15.79 -2.50 -0.37
N ASP A 35 17.08 -2.43 0.01
CA ASP A 35 18.25 -2.78 -0.81
C ASP A 35 18.32 -2.06 -2.18
N TYR A 36 17.59 -0.95 -2.33
CA TYR A 36 17.56 -0.15 -3.55
C TYR A 36 18.72 0.85 -3.62
N ALA A 37 19.41 1.06 -2.50
CA ALA A 37 20.59 1.89 -2.39
C ALA A 37 21.85 1.03 -2.18
N SER A 38 22.19 0.16 -3.13
CA SER A 38 23.55 -0.40 -3.24
C SER A 38 24.61 0.67 -3.56
N GLY A 39 24.19 1.92 -3.79
CA GLY A 39 25.02 3.12 -3.81
C GLY A 39 24.38 4.28 -3.04
N ASP A 40 25.21 5.23 -2.58
CA ASP A 40 24.79 6.45 -1.88
C ASP A 40 23.73 7.21 -2.69
N ILE A 41 22.64 7.67 -2.04
CA ILE A 41 21.64 8.58 -2.64
C ILE A 41 22.28 9.98 -2.73
N SER A 42 23.31 10.05 -3.55
CA SER A 42 24.26 11.16 -3.59
C SER A 42 23.87 12.23 -4.59
N SER A 43 23.01 11.89 -5.55
CA SER A 43 22.55 12.79 -6.59
C SER A 43 21.04 13.02 -6.50
N ASP A 44 20.59 14.20 -6.91
CA ASP A 44 19.17 14.54 -7.02
C ASP A 44 18.44 13.54 -7.92
N ALA A 45 19.09 13.07 -9.00
CA ALA A 45 18.53 12.04 -9.85
C ALA A 45 18.35 10.70 -9.12
N ALA A 46 19.24 10.34 -8.19
CA ALA A 46 19.05 9.16 -7.33
C ALA A 46 17.88 9.37 -6.37
N VAL A 47 17.78 10.53 -5.72
CA VAL A 47 16.65 10.91 -4.87
C VAL A 47 15.33 10.75 -5.63
N LEU A 48 15.23 11.33 -6.82
CA LEU A 48 14.03 11.28 -7.65
C LEU A 48 13.66 9.85 -8.05
N ARG A 49 14.63 9.01 -8.42
CA ARG A 49 14.38 7.59 -8.73
C ARG A 49 13.86 6.83 -7.51
N THR A 50 14.41 7.10 -6.33
CA THR A 50 13.95 6.49 -5.08
C THR A 50 12.52 6.93 -4.77
N LEU A 51 12.21 8.23 -4.86
CA LEU A 51 10.84 8.74 -4.66
C LEU A 51 9.83 8.14 -5.64
N LEU A 52 10.20 7.99 -6.91
CA LEU A 52 9.35 7.34 -7.91
C LEU A 52 9.07 5.88 -7.53
N ARG A 53 10.07 5.16 -6.99
CA ARG A 53 9.89 3.79 -6.55
C ARG A 53 9.00 3.69 -5.31
N VAL A 54 9.23 4.54 -4.30
CA VAL A 54 8.36 4.67 -3.13
C VAL A 54 6.91 4.91 -3.55
N GLY A 55 6.69 5.86 -4.47
CA GLY A 55 5.35 6.17 -4.97
C GLY A 55 4.71 4.99 -5.71
N ALA A 56 5.48 4.26 -6.53
CA ALA A 56 4.99 3.09 -7.24
C ALA A 56 4.59 1.96 -6.27
N GLU A 57 5.38 1.70 -5.23
CA GLU A 57 5.07 0.71 -4.20
C GLU A 57 3.84 1.11 -3.38
N ALA A 58 3.74 2.38 -2.97
CA ALA A 58 2.56 2.89 -2.26
C ALA A 58 1.28 2.76 -3.10
N MET A 59 1.36 3.01 -4.41
CA MET A 59 0.23 2.81 -5.32
C MET A 59 -0.11 1.33 -5.50
N HIS A 60 0.89 0.45 -5.52
CA HIS A 60 0.65 -0.99 -5.61
C HIS A 60 -0.13 -1.51 -4.40
N GLU A 61 0.26 -1.13 -3.19
CA GLU A 61 -0.46 -1.50 -1.96
C GLU A 61 -1.89 -0.98 -1.96
N GLN A 62 -2.13 0.26 -2.40
CA GLN A 62 -3.49 0.80 -2.52
C GLN A 62 -4.36 0.03 -3.53
N ILE A 63 -3.76 -0.43 -4.63
CA ILE A 63 -4.46 -1.26 -5.63
C ILE A 63 -4.83 -2.61 -5.02
N LEU A 64 -3.92 -3.23 -4.25
CA LEU A 64 -4.21 -4.49 -3.55
C LEU A 64 -5.35 -4.32 -2.54
N ASP A 65 -5.29 -3.27 -1.71
CA ASP A 65 -6.34 -2.96 -0.74
C ASP A 65 -7.71 -2.76 -1.41
N ALA A 66 -7.75 -2.02 -2.51
CA ALA A 66 -8.97 -1.81 -3.28
C ALA A 66 -9.51 -3.15 -3.86
N GLY A 67 -8.62 -4.00 -4.39
CA GLY A 67 -8.99 -5.32 -4.91
C GLY A 67 -9.55 -6.25 -3.84
N TYR A 68 -8.93 -6.29 -2.66
CA TYR A 68 -9.42 -7.08 -1.52
C TYR A 68 -10.76 -6.57 -1.00
N ALA A 69 -10.95 -5.25 -0.93
CA ALA A 69 -12.23 -4.66 -0.55
C ALA A 69 -13.35 -5.04 -1.55
N GLN A 70 -13.06 -5.06 -2.85
CA GLN A 70 -14.00 -5.49 -3.87
C GLN A 70 -14.36 -6.97 -3.71
N LEU A 71 -13.37 -7.86 -3.56
CA LEU A 71 -13.61 -9.29 -3.38
C LEU A 71 -14.45 -9.58 -2.12
N ALA A 72 -14.14 -8.90 -1.01
CA ALA A 72 -14.92 -9.01 0.22
C ALA A 72 -16.36 -8.52 0.03
N SER A 73 -16.58 -7.47 -0.75
CA SER A 73 -17.91 -6.95 -1.08
C SER A 73 -18.72 -7.96 -1.91
N GLU A 74 -18.11 -8.56 -2.92
CA GLU A 74 -18.75 -9.56 -3.79
C GLU A 74 -19.12 -10.83 -3.01
N PHE A 75 -18.21 -11.34 -2.16
CA PHE A 75 -18.48 -12.52 -1.35
C PHE A 75 -19.55 -12.26 -0.28
N ASN A 76 -19.53 -11.07 0.35
CA ASN A 76 -20.59 -10.65 1.25
C ASN A 76 -21.92 -10.37 0.53
N GLY A 77 -21.91 -9.97 -0.74
CA GLY A 77 -23.11 -9.79 -1.54
C GLY A 77 -23.76 -11.11 -1.94
N ALA A 78 -22.96 -12.08 -2.38
CA ALA A 78 -23.43 -13.37 -2.88
C ALA A 78 -23.82 -14.37 -1.76
N SER A 79 -23.06 -14.42 -0.65
CA SER A 79 -23.28 -15.42 0.42
C SER A 79 -24.38 -15.01 1.43
N LYS A 80 -24.82 -13.74 1.46
CA LYS A 80 -25.66 -13.25 2.57
C LYS A 80 -27.14 -13.64 2.57
N ARG A 81 -27.69 -14.36 1.58
CA ARG A 81 -29.12 -14.75 1.61
C ARG A 81 -29.41 -16.22 1.94
N PHE A 82 -28.54 -17.18 1.65
CA PHE A 82 -28.87 -18.61 1.78
C PHE A 82 -28.09 -19.37 2.86
N GLU A 83 -26.82 -19.06 3.12
CA GLU A 83 -26.00 -19.91 4.01
C GLU A 83 -26.13 -19.57 5.50
N ARG A 84 -26.32 -18.29 5.86
CA ARG A 84 -26.49 -17.89 7.28
C ARG A 84 -27.77 -18.43 7.92
N LEU A 85 -28.81 -18.71 7.13
CA LEU A 85 -30.02 -19.40 7.60
C LEU A 85 -29.81 -20.93 7.70
N ALA A 86 -29.11 -21.54 6.72
CA ALA A 86 -28.83 -22.97 6.73
C ALA A 86 -27.84 -23.41 7.84
N ALA A 87 -26.93 -22.54 8.26
CA ALA A 87 -26.05 -22.77 9.41
C ALA A 87 -26.81 -22.70 10.74
N ARG A 88 -27.76 -21.76 10.88
CA ARG A 88 -28.58 -21.63 12.10
C ARG A 88 -29.63 -22.75 12.26
N GLY A 89 -30.15 -23.29 11.17
CA GLY A 89 -31.07 -24.44 11.22
C GLY A 89 -30.42 -25.73 11.71
N ARG A 90 -29.15 -25.97 11.34
CA ARG A 90 -28.44 -27.21 11.70
C ARG A 90 -27.92 -27.23 13.13
N SER A 91 -27.58 -26.08 13.71
CA SER A 91 -27.17 -25.99 15.12
C SER A 91 -28.33 -26.14 16.10
N ALA A 92 -29.57 -25.85 15.69
CA ALA A 92 -30.75 -26.02 16.55
C ALA A 92 -31.19 -27.50 16.65
N SER A 93 -31.07 -28.27 15.55
CA SER A 93 -31.44 -29.69 15.54
C SER A 93 -30.48 -30.59 16.34
N GLN A 94 -29.21 -30.20 16.48
CA GLN A 94 -28.22 -31.02 17.21
C GLN A 94 -28.30 -30.87 18.75
N ILE A 95 -28.96 -29.82 19.25
CA ILE A 95 -29.11 -29.58 20.70
C ILE A 95 -30.36 -30.30 21.26
N ASP A 96 -31.30 -30.71 20.40
CA ASP A 96 -32.53 -31.42 20.81
C ASP A 96 -32.34 -32.95 20.90
N GLU A 97 -31.35 -33.52 20.20
CA GLU A 97 -31.03 -34.97 20.28
C GLU A 97 -30.15 -35.36 21.49
N LEU A 98 -29.74 -34.40 22.32
CA LEU A 98 -28.88 -34.62 23.50
C LEU A 98 -29.59 -34.42 24.85
N ARG A 99 -30.93 -34.48 24.88
CA ARG A 99 -31.73 -34.36 26.11
C ARG A 99 -32.64 -35.56 26.32
#